data_AF-A0A1Y1YRP6-F1
#
_entry.id   AF-A0A1Y1YRP6-F1
#
_cell.length_a   1.000
_cell.length_b   1.000
_cell.length_c   1.000
_cell.angle_alpha   90.00
_cell.angle_beta   90.00
_cell.angle_gamma   90.00
#
_symmetry.space_group_name_H-M   'P 1'
#
loop_
_entity.id
_entity.type
_entity.pdbx_description
1 polymer ?
#
loop_
_entity_poly.entity_id
_entity_poly.type
_entity_poly.pdbx_seq_one_letter_code
_entity_poly.pdbx_strand_id
1 'polypeptide(L)'
;MAPTNEEKPTQDPKKAGSGEDEEEVVDEKGASGQASKDMQNVSKYIADFDSGVDKNKLDEIVSSLSAINKKQKDEAASKSKEQEKIALPKEEIELVMKEFDLSKPAAEKALRDNAGDLEKTLKALLA
;
A
#
# COMPACT_ATOMS: atom_id res chain seq x y z
N MET A 1 -33.79 -36.03 -3.49
CA MET A 1 -32.91 -37.15 -3.89
C MET A 1 -32.26 -36.78 -5.21
N ALA A 2 -30.96 -36.49 -5.21
CA ALA A 2 -30.08 -36.84 -6.33
C ALA A 2 -29.31 -38.10 -5.86
N PRO A 3 -28.86 -39.01 -6.75
CA PRO A 3 -27.62 -38.73 -7.48
C PRO A 3 -27.49 -39.37 -8.89
N THR A 4 -26.56 -38.78 -9.69
CA THR A 4 -25.57 -39.42 -10.62
C THR A 4 -26.07 -40.32 -11.77
N ASN A 5 -25.51 -40.29 -12.98
CA ASN A 5 -24.09 -40.46 -13.24
C ASN A 5 -23.68 -40.03 -14.67
N GLU A 6 -22.43 -39.62 -14.77
CA GLU A 6 -21.65 -39.25 -15.96
C GLU A 6 -21.44 -40.41 -16.94
N GLU A 7 -21.35 -40.09 -18.24
CA GLU A 7 -20.39 -40.76 -19.13
C GLU A 7 -19.99 -39.85 -20.31
N LYS A 8 -18.73 -39.42 -20.29
CA LYS A 8 -17.87 -39.09 -21.45
C LYS A 8 -16.69 -40.05 -21.31
N PRO A 9 -16.16 -40.72 -22.36
CA PRO A 9 -15.27 -40.09 -23.36
C PRO A 9 -15.46 -40.74 -24.77
N THR A 10 -14.86 -40.38 -25.91
CA THR A 10 -13.45 -40.10 -26.23
C THR A 10 -13.38 -39.67 -27.72
N GLN A 11 -12.53 -38.67 -28.02
CA GLN A 11 -11.60 -38.46 -29.18
C GLN A 11 -11.75 -39.36 -30.44
N ASP A 12 -11.55 -38.99 -31.71
CA ASP A 12 -10.80 -37.97 -32.52
C ASP A 12 -11.10 -38.32 -34.03
N PRO A 13 -10.50 -37.79 -35.11
CA PRO A 13 -10.09 -36.43 -35.52
C PRO A 13 -10.52 -36.07 -37.00
N LYS A 14 -10.27 -34.82 -37.42
CA LYS A 14 -10.07 -34.33 -38.82
C LYS A 14 -11.21 -34.48 -39.86
N LYS A 15 -11.73 -33.33 -40.34
CA LYS A 15 -11.71 -33.03 -41.79
C LYS A 15 -11.72 -31.52 -42.06
N ALA A 16 -10.74 -31.11 -42.85
CA ALA A 16 -10.54 -29.77 -43.38
C ALA A 16 -11.74 -29.28 -44.18
N GLY A 17 -12.09 -28.00 -43.98
CA GLY A 17 -12.96 -27.22 -44.84
C GLY A 17 -12.31 -25.86 -45.03
N SER A 18 -11.60 -25.70 -46.14
CA SER A 18 -11.14 -24.42 -46.67
C SER A 18 -12.38 -23.57 -46.96
N GLY A 19 -12.59 -22.52 -46.16
CA GLY A 19 -13.57 -21.47 -46.42
C GLY A 19 -12.79 -20.17 -46.42
N GLU A 20 -12.53 -19.66 -47.61
CA GLU A 20 -11.97 -18.34 -47.84
C GLU A 20 -13.03 -17.32 -47.43
N ASP A 21 -13.01 -16.89 -46.17
CA ASP A 21 -13.66 -15.65 -45.75
C ASP A 21 -12.68 -14.52 -46.10
N GLU A 22 -12.93 -13.89 -47.24
CA GLU A 22 -12.35 -12.60 -47.60
C GLU A 22 -12.91 -11.55 -46.64
N GLU A 23 -12.41 -11.53 -45.40
CA GLU A 23 -12.51 -10.33 -44.58
C GLU A 23 -11.72 -9.24 -45.31
N GLU A 24 -12.44 -8.30 -45.92
CA GLU A 24 -11.86 -7.03 -46.35
C GLU A 24 -11.20 -6.40 -45.13
N VAL A 25 -9.89 -6.63 -45.00
CA VAL A 25 -9.03 -5.84 -44.14
C VAL A 25 -9.01 -4.47 -44.80
N VAL A 26 -9.96 -3.62 -44.42
CA VAL A 26 -9.86 -2.20 -44.66
C VAL A 26 -8.59 -1.81 -43.93
N ASP A 27 -7.48 -1.74 -44.67
CA ASP A 27 -6.20 -1.23 -44.23
C ASP A 27 -6.42 0.23 -43.83
N GLU A 28 -6.89 0.42 -42.60
CA GLU A 28 -6.98 1.71 -41.96
C GLU A 28 -5.55 2.09 -41.63
N LYS A 29 -4.85 2.58 -42.66
CA LYS A 29 -3.44 2.94 -42.70
C LYS A 29 -3.03 3.92 -41.58
N GLY A 30 -4.01 4.52 -40.90
CA GLY A 30 -3.85 5.33 -39.68
C GLY A 30 -3.89 4.53 -38.37
N ALA A 31 -4.82 3.58 -38.20
CA ALA A 31 -4.99 2.84 -36.94
C ALA A 31 -3.85 1.86 -36.67
N SER A 32 -3.40 1.12 -37.70
CA SER A 32 -2.25 0.21 -37.60
C SER A 32 -0.93 0.95 -37.36
N GLY A 33 -0.77 2.13 -37.97
CA GLY A 33 0.39 3.00 -37.76
C GLY A 33 0.46 3.59 -36.35
N GLN A 34 -0.68 4.01 -35.79
CA GLN A 34 -0.75 4.52 -34.43
C GLN A 34 -0.52 3.41 -33.39
N ALA A 35 -1.13 2.23 -33.56
CA ALA A 35 -0.90 1.08 -32.68
C ALA A 35 0.57 0.61 -32.68
N SER A 36 1.21 0.59 -33.85
CA SER A 36 2.63 0.23 -33.99
C SER A 36 3.55 1.25 -33.30
N LYS A 37 3.21 2.54 -33.42
CA LYS A 37 3.96 3.63 -32.77
C LYS A 37 3.79 3.60 -31.26
N ASP A 38 2.59 3.32 -30.77
CA ASP A 38 2.31 3.21 -29.34
C ASP A 38 3.03 2.00 -28.72
N MET A 39 3.06 0.85 -29.42
CA MET A 39 3.88 -0.31 -29.03
C MET A 39 5.38 0.00 -29.01
N GLN A 40 5.90 0.71 -30.01
CA GLN A 40 7.30 1.11 -30.06
C GLN A 40 7.67 2.07 -28.92
N ASN A 41 6.76 2.99 -28.57
CA ASN A 41 6.95 3.89 -27.43
C ASN A 41 6.98 3.12 -26.11
N VAL A 42 6.06 2.17 -25.89
CA VAL A 42 6.05 1.31 -24.69
C VAL A 42 7.32 0.47 -24.61
N SER A 43 7.74 -0.12 -25.73
CA SER A 43 8.98 -0.90 -25.80
C SER A 43 10.21 -0.05 -25.45
N LYS A 44 10.26 1.19 -25.92
CA LYS A 44 11.31 2.15 -25.57
C LYS A 44 11.32 2.47 -24.07
N TYR A 45 10.16 2.72 -23.45
CA TYR A 45 10.08 2.94 -22.01
C TYR A 45 10.62 1.75 -21.18
N ILE A 46 10.34 0.52 -21.63
CA ILE A 46 10.84 -0.70 -20.96
C ILE A 46 12.37 -0.82 -21.13
N ALA A 47 12.88 -0.56 -22.33
CA ALA A 47 14.31 -0.58 -22.60
C ALA A 47 15.08 0.51 -21.82
N ASP A 48 14.52 1.71 -21.74
CA ASP A 48 15.08 2.83 -20.97
C ASP A 48 15.07 2.54 -19.45
N PHE A 49 14.06 1.79 -18.96
CA PHE A 49 13.99 1.35 -17.56
C PHE A 49 15.08 0.31 -17.23
N ASP A 50 15.33 -0.66 -18.11
CA ASP A 50 16.32 -1.72 -17.87
C ASP A 50 17.78 -1.24 -18.06
N SER A 51 17.99 -0.26 -18.93
CA SER A 51 19.34 0.25 -19.27
C SER A 51 19.86 1.37 -18.35
N GLY A 52 18.98 2.04 -17.61
CA GLY A 52 19.32 3.23 -16.83
C GLY A 52 19.43 3.02 -15.31
N VAL A 53 18.99 1.88 -14.79
CA VAL A 53 18.92 1.65 -13.33
C VAL A 53 20.10 0.83 -12.84
N ASP A 54 21.01 1.48 -12.13
CA ASP A 54 22.13 0.84 -11.45
C ASP A 54 21.61 -0.03 -10.30
N LYS A 55 21.64 -1.35 -10.48
CA LYS A 55 21.16 -2.34 -9.50
C LYS A 55 21.85 -2.19 -8.15
N ASN A 56 23.12 -1.79 -8.13
CA ASN A 56 23.87 -1.60 -6.89
C ASN A 56 23.33 -0.40 -6.09
N LYS A 57 22.90 0.67 -6.78
CA LYS A 57 22.25 1.83 -6.13
C LYS A 57 20.85 1.49 -5.65
N LEU A 58 20.11 0.65 -6.36
CA LEU A 58 18.81 0.15 -5.90
C LEU A 58 18.94 -0.63 -4.58
N ASP A 59 19.89 -1.56 -4.50
CA ASP A 59 20.12 -2.33 -3.26
C ASP A 59 20.54 -1.43 -2.09
N GLU A 60 21.36 -0.41 -2.35
CA GLU A 60 21.74 0.59 -1.35
C GLU A 60 20.53 1.41 -0.85
N ILE A 61 19.67 1.86 -1.76
CA ILE A 61 18.45 2.61 -1.43
C ILE A 61 17.48 1.73 -0.63
N VAL A 62 17.25 0.49 -1.05
CA VAL A 62 16.35 -0.45 -0.37
C VAL A 62 16.88 -0.79 1.03
N SER A 63 18.19 -0.99 1.17
CA SER A 63 18.83 -1.23 2.45
C SER A 63 18.72 -0.02 3.38
N SER A 64 18.93 1.19 2.85
CA SER A 64 18.79 2.45 3.59
C SER A 64 17.34 2.68 4.03
N LEU A 65 16.36 2.42 3.16
CA LEU A 65 14.94 2.54 3.49
C LEU A 65 14.53 1.54 4.57
N SER A 66 15.05 0.32 4.52
CA SER A 66 14.83 -0.70 5.54
C SER A 66 15.43 -0.29 6.89
N ALA A 67 16.63 0.29 6.89
CA ALA A 67 17.27 0.81 8.10
C ALA A 67 16.49 2.00 8.70
N ILE A 68 15.97 2.90 7.87
CA ILE A 68 15.12 4.02 8.31
C ILE A 68 13.82 3.51 8.93
N ASN A 69 13.14 2.58 8.25
CA ASN A 69 11.90 1.98 8.76
C ASN A 69 12.12 1.27 10.10
N LYS A 70 13.23 0.52 10.22
CA LYS A 70 13.61 -0.15 11.47
C LYS A 70 13.86 0.87 12.58
N LYS A 71 14.64 1.93 12.32
CA LYS A 71 14.88 3.02 13.28
C LYS A 71 13.58 3.69 13.75
N GLN A 72 12.68 4.02 12.82
CA GLN A 72 11.38 4.63 13.17
C GLN A 72 10.54 3.70 14.04
N LYS A 73 10.52 2.40 13.71
CA LYS A 73 9.77 1.40 14.47
C LYS A 73 10.36 1.19 15.87
N ASP A 74 11.68 1.19 15.99
CA ASP A 74 12.39 1.07 17.27
C ASP A 74 12.22 2.33 18.13
N GLU A 75 12.25 3.53 17.55
CA GLU A 75 11.98 4.79 18.26
C GLU A 75 10.52 4.90 18.72
N ALA A 76 9.56 4.52 17.88
CA ALA A 76 8.15 4.49 18.25
C ALA A 76 7.88 3.49 19.38
N ALA A 77 8.51 2.31 19.31
CA ALA A 77 8.40 1.28 20.35
C ALA A 77 9.05 1.72 21.68
N SER A 78 10.13 2.51 21.63
CA SER A 78 10.81 3.01 22.82
C SER A 78 10.03 4.14 23.50
N LYS A 79 9.48 5.08 22.73
CA LYS A 79 8.64 6.17 23.26
C LYS A 79 7.34 5.64 23.89
N SER A 80 6.71 4.64 23.27
CA SER A 80 5.48 4.03 23.80
C SER A 80 5.70 3.32 25.15
N LYS A 81 6.84 2.64 25.35
CA LYS A 81 7.13 1.91 26.60
C LYS A 81 7.38 2.82 27.80
N GLU A 82 7.91 4.02 27.56
CA GLU A 82 8.16 4.99 28.63
C GLU A 82 6.87 5.70 29.05
N GLN A 83 6.02 6.01 28.07
CA GLN A 83 4.71 6.62 28.28
C GLN A 83 3.72 5.71 29.03
N GLU A 84 3.78 4.39 28.82
CA GLU A 84 2.86 3.44 29.46
C GLU A 84 3.13 3.26 30.96
N LYS A 85 4.36 3.50 31.42
CA LYS A 85 4.75 3.37 32.83
C LYS A 85 4.38 4.56 33.70
N ILE A 86 3.91 5.64 33.10
CA ILE A 86 3.57 6.86 33.83
C ILE A 86 2.27 6.62 34.59
N ALA A 87 2.37 6.61 35.92
CA ALA A 87 1.22 6.53 36.79
C ALA A 87 0.46 7.87 36.73
N LEU A 88 -0.64 7.89 35.98
CA LEU A 88 -1.50 9.06 35.86
C LEU A 88 -2.54 9.05 36.99
N PRO A 89 -2.64 10.12 37.81
CA PRO A 89 -3.69 10.23 38.80
C PRO A 89 -5.04 10.42 38.14
N LYS A 90 -6.09 9.81 38.72
CA LYS A 90 -7.46 9.88 38.17
C LYS A 90 -7.99 11.31 38.14
N GLU A 91 -7.61 12.13 39.11
CA GLU A 91 -8.04 13.53 39.25
C GLU A 91 -7.59 14.38 38.06
N GLU A 92 -6.36 14.19 37.57
CA GLU A 92 -5.86 14.91 36.39
C GLU A 92 -6.56 14.46 35.10
N ILE A 93 -6.80 13.15 34.97
CA ILE A 93 -7.55 12.60 33.83
C ILE A 93 -8.97 13.18 33.81
N GLU A 94 -9.68 13.19 34.95
CA GLU A 94 -11.03 13.73 35.06
C GLU A 94 -11.09 15.23 34.80
N LEU A 95 -10.10 15.99 35.28
CA LEU A 95 -9.99 17.42 35.02
C LEU A 95 -9.85 17.68 33.50
N VAL A 96 -8.92 17.01 32.84
CA VAL A 96 -8.70 17.17 31.39
C VAL A 96 -9.91 16.73 30.58
N MET A 97 -10.56 15.62 30.96
CA MET A 97 -11.78 15.16 30.31
C MET A 97 -12.90 16.21 30.40
N LYS A 98 -13.09 16.80 31.58
CA LYS A 98 -14.18 17.75 31.84
C LYS A 98 -13.96 19.11 31.21
N GLU A 99 -12.73 19.63 31.26
CA GLU A 99 -12.44 20.99 30.77
C GLU A 99 -12.28 21.05 29.24
N PHE A 100 -11.86 19.95 28.60
CA PHE A 100 -11.61 19.90 27.15
C PHE A 100 -12.59 19.00 26.38
N ASP A 101 -13.64 18.50 27.04
CA ASP A 101 -14.61 17.55 26.47
C ASP A 101 -13.95 16.35 25.76
N LEU A 102 -12.87 15.84 26.36
CA LEU A 102 -12.12 14.72 25.82
C LEU A 102 -12.63 13.39 26.37
N SER A 103 -12.63 12.37 25.51
CA SER A 103 -12.81 11.00 25.96
C SER A 103 -11.66 10.58 26.89
N LYS A 104 -11.93 9.67 27.84
CA LYS A 104 -10.91 9.11 28.74
C LYS A 104 -9.61 8.68 28.03
N PRO A 105 -9.64 7.88 26.94
CA PRO A 105 -8.41 7.49 26.26
C PRO A 105 -7.67 8.68 25.64
N ALA A 106 -8.38 9.72 25.19
CA ALA A 106 -7.75 10.92 24.65
C ALA A 106 -7.08 11.76 25.75
N ALA A 107 -7.72 11.93 26.90
CA ALA A 107 -7.14 12.63 28.05
C ALA A 107 -5.91 11.89 28.60
N GLU A 108 -5.99 10.56 28.75
CA GLU A 108 -4.86 9.73 29.16
C GLU A 108 -3.70 9.80 28.15
N LYS A 109 -4.01 9.85 26.86
CA LYS A 109 -2.99 10.02 25.81
C LYS A 109 -2.31 11.39 25.92
N ALA A 110 -3.08 12.47 26.05
CA ALA A 110 -2.55 13.83 26.17
C ALA A 110 -1.61 13.97 27.38
N LEU A 111 -1.99 13.38 28.52
CA LEU A 111 -1.15 13.34 29.72
C LEU A 111 0.12 12.51 29.49
N ARG A 112 0.02 11.31 28.90
CA ARG A 112 1.20 10.47 28.58
C ARG A 112 2.16 11.12 27.59
N ASP A 113 1.65 11.83 26.59
CA ASP A 113 2.46 12.58 25.62
C ASP A 113 3.27 13.70 26.29
N ASN A 114 2.76 14.23 27.40
CA ASN A 114 3.40 15.28 28.18
C ASN A 114 4.05 14.77 29.48
N ALA A 115 4.38 13.48 29.53
CA ALA A 115 5.06 12.84 30.65
C ALA A 115 4.30 12.89 31.99
N GLY A 116 2.97 13.02 31.96
CA GLY A 116 2.12 13.17 33.14
C GLY A 116 2.16 14.56 33.77
N ASP A 117 2.72 15.56 33.09
CA ASP A 117 2.73 16.94 33.57
C ASP A 117 1.43 17.64 33.16
N LEU A 118 0.58 17.94 34.15
CA LEU A 118 -0.71 18.60 33.93
C LEU A 118 -0.54 19.97 33.28
N GLU A 119 0.34 20.84 33.79
CA GLU A 119 0.48 22.22 33.29
C GLU A 119 0.96 22.22 31.84
N LYS A 120 1.92 21.34 31.53
CA LYS A 120 2.42 21.16 30.15
C LYS A 120 1.32 20.62 29.23
N THR A 121 0.52 19.67 29.71
CA THR A 121 -0.61 19.11 28.95
C THR A 121 -1.65 20.19 28.65
N LEU A 122 -2.02 20.99 29.65
CA LEU A 122 -2.98 22.08 29.49
C LEU A 122 -2.47 23.14 28.50
N LYS A 123 -1.19 23.52 28.58
CA LYS A 123 -0.57 24.42 27.60
C LYS A 123 -0.57 23.83 26.20
N ALA A 124 -0.29 22.53 26.06
CA ALA A 124 -0.28 21.86 24.76
C ALA A 124 -1.67 21.74 24.12
N LEU A 125 -2.73 21.63 24.92
CA LEU A 125 -4.12 21.59 24.42
C LEU A 125 -4.66 22.97 24.01
N LEU A 126 -4.05 24.04 24.52
CA LEU A 126 -4.43 25.43 24.23
C LEU A 126 -3.55 26.09 23.16
N ALA A 127 -2.44 25.46 22.79
CA ALA A 127 -1.51 25.92 21.75
C ALA A 127 -2.03 25.63 20.35
#